data_AF-A0A496RAV3-F1
#
_entry.id   AF-A0A496RAV3-F1
#
_cell.length_a   1.000
_cell.length_b   1.000
_cell.length_c   1.000
_cell.angle_alpha   90.00
_cell.angle_beta   90.00
_cell.angle_gamma   90.00
#
_symmetry.space_group_name_H-M   'P 1'
#
loop_
_entity.id
_entity.type
_entity.pdbx_description
1 polymer ?
#
loop_
_entity_poly.entity_id
_entity_poly.type
_entity_poly.pdbx_seq_one_letter_code
_entity_poly.pdbx_strand_id
1 'polypeptide(L)'
;MDELTAAAEYMGDGVTFDKVEPIPEDSPYAGYKAYYEFEDISKVRANATPVTSPEAAKDNEADSIRFEFTPGKTSILTILMPNDKPEGTEDSAAAEENGEANESGKADDEGMKDQLKQIYKDMHYWIRISVGGDITDTNARHVDNSTIVILDMTFDKIVDNDELFAKITADGSNKEMEQFAEELSDVGVLVEDKDVVSVKFK
;
A
#
# COMPACT_ATOMS: atom_id res chain seq x y z
N MET A 1 -10.80 15.54 -12.85
CA MET A 1 -10.65 14.68 -14.04
C MET A 1 -9.22 14.71 -14.52
N ASP A 2 -8.67 15.90 -14.83
CA ASP A 2 -7.26 16.04 -15.24
C ASP A 2 -6.27 15.45 -14.23
N GLU A 3 -6.53 15.60 -12.92
CA GLU A 3 -5.71 15.00 -11.86
C GLU A 3 -5.75 13.47 -11.84
N LEU A 4 -6.90 12.84 -12.16
CA LEU A 4 -7.02 11.38 -12.19
C LEU A 4 -6.33 10.81 -13.42
N THR A 5 -6.38 11.51 -14.55
CA THR A 5 -5.59 11.17 -15.74
C THR A 5 -4.10 11.31 -15.45
N ALA A 6 -3.67 12.38 -14.79
CA ALA A 6 -2.28 12.55 -14.39
C ALA A 6 -1.83 11.48 -13.37
N ALA A 7 -2.73 11.05 -12.48
CA ALA A 7 -2.45 9.96 -11.54
C ALA A 7 -2.11 8.64 -12.26
N ALA A 8 -2.70 8.38 -13.43
CA ALA A 8 -2.40 7.19 -14.23
C ALA A 8 -0.93 7.15 -14.66
N GLU A 9 -0.33 8.29 -15.00
CA GLU A 9 1.09 8.37 -15.39
C GLU A 9 2.02 7.95 -14.25
N TYR A 10 1.63 8.20 -12.99
CA TYR A 10 2.39 7.78 -11.81
C TYR A 10 2.21 6.29 -11.48
N MET A 11 1.10 5.69 -11.91
CA MET A 11 0.85 4.25 -11.75
C MET A 11 1.63 3.41 -12.76
N GLY A 12 2.24 4.02 -13.78
CA GLY A 12 3.17 3.37 -14.69
C GLY A 12 2.79 3.45 -16.17
N ASP A 13 3.72 3.01 -17.03
CA ASP A 13 3.58 3.12 -18.47
C ASP A 13 2.39 2.32 -18.99
N GLY A 14 1.50 2.97 -19.75
CA GLY A 14 0.33 2.32 -20.35
C GLY A 14 -0.85 2.12 -19.40
N VAL A 15 -0.79 2.69 -18.18
CA VAL A 15 -1.97 2.82 -17.32
C VAL A 15 -2.82 3.99 -17.81
N THR A 16 -4.13 3.79 -17.96
CA THR A 16 -5.08 4.82 -18.35
C THR A 16 -6.23 4.91 -17.38
N PHE A 17 -6.70 6.13 -17.11
CA PHE A 17 -7.93 6.34 -16.35
C PHE A 17 -9.15 5.84 -17.16
N ASP A 18 -9.99 5.01 -16.55
CA ASP A 18 -11.24 4.50 -17.13
C ASP A 18 -12.44 5.32 -16.64
N LYS A 19 -12.75 5.22 -15.35
CA LYS A 19 -13.94 5.85 -14.78
C LYS A 19 -13.83 6.17 -13.30
N VAL A 20 -14.80 6.94 -12.82
CA VAL A 20 -15.00 7.22 -11.40
C VAL A 20 -16.42 6.86 -10.99
N GLU A 21 -16.58 6.24 -9.82
CA GLU A 21 -17.87 5.93 -9.24
C GLU A 21 -17.97 6.59 -7.86
N PRO A 22 -19.01 7.40 -7.58
CA PRO A 22 -19.21 7.94 -6.25
C PRO A 22 -19.50 6.80 -5.27
N ILE A 23 -18.95 6.92 -4.06
CA ILE A 23 -19.32 6.01 -2.98
C ILE A 23 -20.77 6.29 -2.57
N PRO A 24 -21.64 5.27 -2.42
CA PRO A 24 -23.02 5.45 -1.97
C PRO A 24 -23.11 6.12 -0.59
N GLU A 25 -24.16 6.92 -0.36
CA GLU A 25 -24.36 7.65 0.91
C GLU A 25 -24.56 6.73 2.13
N ASP A 26 -24.98 5.48 1.92
CA ASP A 26 -25.15 4.46 2.96
C ASP A 26 -23.88 3.64 3.23
N SER A 27 -22.78 3.95 2.54
CA SER A 27 -21.46 3.36 2.78
C SER A 27 -20.81 3.96 4.03
N PRO A 28 -20.02 3.19 4.80
CA PRO A 28 -19.18 3.73 5.87
C PRO A 28 -18.02 4.60 5.34
N TYR A 29 -17.79 4.61 4.03
CA TYR A 29 -16.74 5.39 3.38
C TYR A 29 -17.32 6.63 2.69
N ALA A 30 -16.57 7.73 2.68
CA ALA A 30 -16.84 8.90 1.86
C ALA A 30 -15.91 8.94 0.64
N GLY A 31 -16.32 9.63 -0.43
CA GLY A 31 -15.48 9.89 -1.60
C GLY A 31 -15.91 9.11 -2.84
N TYR A 32 -14.94 8.59 -3.58
CA TYR A 32 -15.15 7.92 -4.86
C TYR A 32 -14.19 6.74 -5.05
N LYS A 33 -14.53 5.82 -5.96
CA LYS A 33 -13.63 4.82 -6.53
C LYS A 33 -13.18 5.28 -7.90
N ALA A 34 -11.88 5.41 -8.11
CA ALA A 34 -11.31 5.60 -9.44
C ALA A 34 -10.83 4.24 -9.98
N TYR A 35 -11.16 3.97 -11.24
CA TYR A 35 -10.78 2.76 -11.94
C TYR A 35 -9.78 3.13 -13.03
N TYR A 36 -8.75 2.31 -13.11
CA TYR A 36 -7.66 2.43 -14.07
C TYR A 36 -7.51 1.10 -14.80
N GLU A 37 -7.13 1.18 -16.06
CA GLU A 37 -6.90 0.04 -16.93
C GLU A 37 -5.43 0.01 -17.37
N PHE A 38 -4.95 -1.19 -17.64
CA PHE A 38 -3.59 -1.44 -18.13
C PHE A 38 -3.61 -2.67 -19.02
N GLU A 39 -2.69 -2.74 -19.98
CA GLU A 39 -2.51 -3.92 -20.84
C GLU A 39 -1.43 -4.87 -20.30
N ASP A 40 -0.48 -4.34 -19.54
CA ASP A 40 0.67 -5.07 -19.01
C ASP A 40 0.88 -4.74 -17.53
N ILE A 41 0.53 -5.68 -16.65
CA ILE A 41 0.69 -5.52 -15.20
C ILE A 41 2.16 -5.29 -14.79
N SER A 42 3.14 -5.75 -15.59
CA SER A 42 4.55 -5.52 -15.29
C SER A 42 4.99 -4.07 -15.41
N LYS A 43 4.14 -3.23 -16.01
CA LYS A 43 4.32 -1.78 -16.09
C LYS A 43 3.65 -1.03 -14.94
N VAL A 44 2.76 -1.69 -14.20
CA VAL A 44 2.03 -1.09 -13.08
C VAL A 44 2.94 -0.98 -11.86
N ARG A 45 2.81 0.14 -11.17
CA ARG A 45 3.43 0.46 -9.89
C ARG A 45 2.32 0.79 -8.91
N ALA A 46 2.27 0.05 -7.82
CA ALA A 46 1.33 0.33 -6.74
C ALA A 46 2.11 0.80 -5.51
N ASN A 47 1.78 1.96 -4.97
CA ASN A 47 2.40 2.45 -3.75
C ASN A 47 2.04 1.52 -2.59
N ALA A 48 3.07 1.01 -1.91
CA ALA A 48 2.89 0.20 -0.71
C ALA A 48 2.36 1.05 0.47
N THR A 49 2.57 2.37 0.44
CA THR A 49 2.20 3.29 1.50
C THR A 49 0.85 3.97 1.27
N PRO A 50 0.08 4.24 2.33
CA PRO A 50 -1.08 5.11 2.27
C PRO A 50 -0.67 6.52 1.84
N VAL A 51 -1.03 6.92 0.61
CA VAL A 51 -0.86 8.30 0.13
C VAL A 51 -2.18 9.05 0.22
N THR A 52 -2.17 10.21 0.85
CA THR A 52 -3.37 11.05 1.03
C THR A 52 -3.57 12.07 -0.10
N SER A 53 -2.63 12.18 -1.03
CA SER A 53 -2.74 13.04 -2.21
C SER A 53 -1.97 12.48 -3.43
N PRO A 54 -2.35 12.86 -4.66
CA PRO A 54 -1.59 12.51 -5.88
C PRO A 54 -0.16 13.05 -5.88
N GLU A 55 0.10 14.16 -5.18
CA GLU A 55 1.45 14.74 -5.06
C GLU A 55 2.33 13.91 -4.12
N ALA A 56 1.77 13.38 -3.03
CA ALA A 56 2.46 12.44 -2.15
C ALA A 56 2.77 11.09 -2.82
N ALA A 57 2.09 10.78 -3.94
CA ALA A 57 2.38 9.59 -4.75
C ALA A 57 3.61 9.74 -5.65
N LYS A 58 4.11 10.97 -5.87
CA LYS A 58 5.23 11.23 -6.79
C LYS A 58 6.61 10.90 -6.22
N ASP A 59 6.77 10.95 -4.91
CA ASP A 59 8.10 10.85 -4.26
C ASP A 59 8.53 9.43 -3.90
N ASN A 60 7.71 8.40 -4.21
CA ASN A 60 7.89 7.04 -3.67
C ASN A 60 8.01 5.94 -4.73
N GLU A 61 8.85 6.16 -5.75
CA GLU A 61 9.17 5.12 -6.74
C GLU A 61 9.91 3.92 -6.11
N ALA A 62 10.72 4.16 -5.06
CA ALA A 62 11.42 3.13 -4.30
C ALA A 62 10.48 2.24 -3.47
N ASP A 63 9.33 2.78 -3.05
CA ASP A 63 8.32 2.10 -2.23
C ASP A 63 7.18 1.46 -3.06
N SER A 64 7.38 1.34 -4.36
CA SER A 64 6.40 0.77 -5.27
C SER A 64 6.49 -0.75 -5.32
N ILE A 65 5.34 -1.41 -5.13
CA ILE A 65 5.14 -2.82 -5.44
C ILE A 65 5.25 -2.99 -6.95
N ARG A 66 6.06 -3.97 -7.38
CA ARG A 66 6.28 -4.33 -8.79
C ARG A 66 5.73 -5.70 -9.10
N PHE A 67 5.46 -5.95 -10.38
CA PHE A 67 4.84 -7.18 -10.83
C PHE A 67 5.64 -7.81 -11.98
N GLU A 68 5.69 -9.14 -12.00
CA GLU A 68 6.07 -9.91 -13.17
C GLU A 68 4.93 -10.86 -13.51
N PHE A 69 4.64 -11.01 -14.81
CA PHE A 69 3.54 -11.84 -15.26
C PHE A 69 3.96 -12.79 -16.38
N THR A 70 3.72 -14.07 -16.16
CA THR A 70 3.95 -15.12 -17.15
C THR A 70 2.60 -15.77 -17.51
N PRO A 71 2.03 -15.47 -18.69
CA PRO A 71 0.78 -16.08 -19.12
C PRO A 71 0.98 -17.54 -19.53
N GLY A 72 -0.05 -18.38 -19.34
CA GLY A 72 0.00 -19.78 -19.76
C GLY A 72 -1.29 -20.54 -19.44
N LYS A 73 -1.28 -21.87 -19.61
CA LYS A 73 -2.37 -22.76 -19.14
C LYS A 73 -2.57 -22.70 -17.63
N THR A 74 -1.48 -22.39 -16.93
CA THR A 74 -1.47 -21.89 -15.56
C THR A 74 -0.66 -20.60 -15.64
N SER A 75 -1.30 -19.48 -15.36
CA SER A 75 -0.62 -18.19 -15.33
C SER A 75 0.11 -18.02 -14.01
N ILE A 76 1.23 -17.29 -14.03
CA ILE A 76 2.02 -16.99 -12.83
C ILE A 76 2.14 -15.47 -12.70
N LEU A 77 1.68 -14.95 -11.57
CA LEU A 77 1.92 -13.58 -11.13
C LEU A 77 2.97 -13.61 -10.01
N THR A 78 4.04 -12.84 -10.18
CA THR A 78 5.03 -12.57 -9.13
C THR A 78 4.84 -11.13 -8.68
N ILE A 79 4.66 -10.94 -7.37
CA ILE A 79 4.53 -9.64 -6.71
C ILE A 79 5.84 -9.42 -5.95
N LEU A 80 6.50 -8.31 -6.23
CA LEU A 80 7.77 -7.91 -5.65
C LEU A 80 7.51 -6.73 -4.72
N MET A 81 7.66 -6.94 -3.42
CA MET A 81 7.55 -5.87 -2.42
C MET A 81 8.74 -4.91 -2.55
N PRO A 82 8.57 -3.63 -2.18
CA PRO A 82 9.67 -2.70 -2.12
C PRO A 82 10.76 -3.21 -1.16
N ASN A 83 11.99 -3.34 -1.66
CA ASN A 83 13.14 -3.82 -0.89
C ASN A 83 14.21 -2.73 -0.84
N ASP A 84 14.70 -2.40 0.36
CA ASP A 84 15.88 -1.54 0.58
C ASP A 84 17.23 -2.22 0.26
N LYS A 85 17.25 -3.30 -0.50
CA LYS A 85 18.53 -3.92 -0.89
C LYS A 85 18.96 -3.45 -2.26
N PRO A 86 19.98 -2.58 -2.35
CA PRO A 86 20.70 -2.38 -3.60
C PRO A 86 21.53 -3.65 -3.86
N GLU A 87 21.00 -4.60 -4.62
CA GLU A 87 21.85 -5.57 -5.31
C GLU A 87 22.29 -4.96 -6.64
N GLY A 88 23.41 -4.24 -6.56
CA GLY A 88 24.39 -4.15 -7.63
C GLY A 88 23.96 -3.44 -8.92
N THR A 89 23.92 -2.11 -8.88
CA THR A 89 24.51 -1.33 -9.98
C THR A 89 25.09 -0.06 -9.39
N GLU A 90 26.40 0.09 -9.58
CA GLU A 90 27.13 1.32 -9.30
C GLU A 90 26.52 2.47 -10.10
N ASP A 91 26.66 3.67 -9.52
CA ASP A 91 26.54 4.99 -10.14
C ASP A 91 25.18 5.72 -10.02
N SER A 92 24.95 6.33 -8.86
CA SER A 92 25.02 7.80 -8.77
C SER A 92 24.92 8.28 -7.34
N ALA A 93 25.89 9.12 -6.99
CA ALA A 93 26.01 9.79 -5.72
C ALA A 93 24.96 10.90 -5.55
N ALA A 94 24.62 11.11 -4.27
CA ALA A 94 24.20 12.36 -3.65
C ALA A 94 22.81 12.92 -4.02
N ALA A 95 21.86 12.69 -3.12
CA ALA A 95 21.02 13.77 -2.63
C ALA A 95 20.88 13.61 -1.10
N GLU A 96 21.61 14.46 -0.39
CA GLU A 96 21.41 14.67 1.05
C GLU A 96 20.03 15.30 1.27
N GLU A 97 19.41 14.88 2.38
CA GLU A 97 18.63 15.72 3.29
C GLU A 97 17.51 16.57 2.67
N ASN A 98 16.27 16.06 2.78
CA ASN A 98 15.19 16.92 3.21
C ASN A 98 14.21 16.13 4.08
N GLY A 99 14.62 15.88 5.31
CA GLY A 99 13.68 15.64 6.39
C GLY A 99 12.97 16.95 6.68
N GLU A 100 11.86 17.21 6.00
CA GLU A 100 10.85 18.16 6.52
C GLU A 100 10.07 17.45 7.63
N ALA A 101 10.76 17.27 8.75
CA ALA A 101 10.13 17.26 10.05
C ALA A 101 9.31 18.55 10.13
N ASN A 102 7.99 18.43 10.03
CA ASN A 102 7.10 19.53 10.31
C ASN A 102 7.24 19.87 11.80
N GLU A 103 8.10 20.85 12.08
CA GLU A 103 8.32 21.45 13.38
C GLU A 103 7.09 22.29 13.77
N SER A 104 6.00 21.59 14.12
CA SER A 104 4.90 22.17 14.87
C SER A 104 5.22 21.98 16.35
N GLY A 105 5.67 23.08 16.96
CA GLY A 105 6.28 23.11 18.29
C GLY A 105 5.50 22.41 19.40
N LYS A 106 6.26 21.94 20.38
CA LYS A 106 5.87 21.44 21.70
C LYS A 106 4.60 22.10 22.27
N ALA A 107 3.45 21.55 21.89
CA ALA A 107 2.19 21.64 22.59
C ALA A 107 1.97 20.26 23.21
N ASP A 108 1.44 20.20 24.45
CA ASP A 108 1.28 18.98 25.25
C ASP A 108 1.12 17.70 24.41
N ASP A 109 2.13 16.83 24.49
CA ASP A 109 2.29 15.61 23.69
C ASP A 109 1.04 14.71 23.78
N GLU A 110 0.31 14.76 24.90
CA GLU A 110 -0.93 14.02 25.12
C GLU A 110 -2.13 14.60 24.35
N GLY A 111 -2.27 15.93 24.30
CA GLY A 111 -3.40 16.58 23.61
C GLY A 111 -3.33 16.43 22.09
N MET A 112 -2.12 16.47 21.52
CA MET A 112 -1.90 16.24 20.10
C MET A 112 -2.06 14.76 19.73
N LYS A 113 -1.62 13.84 20.61
CA LYS A 113 -1.84 12.40 20.45
C LYS A 113 -3.32 12.03 20.43
N ASP A 114 -4.12 12.56 21.35
CA ASP A 114 -5.57 12.30 21.40
C ASP A 114 -6.29 12.81 20.14
N GLN A 115 -5.87 13.96 19.61
CA GLN A 115 -6.40 14.49 18.35
C GLN A 115 -6.03 13.60 17.16
N LEU A 116 -4.78 13.14 17.07
CA LEU A 116 -4.35 12.20 16.02
C LEU A 116 -5.13 10.89 16.10
N LYS A 117 -5.26 10.31 17.29
CA LYS A 117 -6.07 9.11 17.51
C LYS A 117 -7.50 9.27 17.00
N GLN A 118 -8.15 10.41 17.28
CA GLN A 118 -9.50 10.68 16.78
C GLN A 118 -9.58 10.73 15.25
N ILE A 119 -8.56 11.26 14.57
CA ILE A 119 -8.51 11.32 13.10
C ILE A 119 -8.37 9.92 12.51
N TYR A 120 -7.49 9.10 13.09
CA TYR A 120 -7.18 7.79 12.55
C TYR A 120 -8.18 6.70 12.95
N LYS A 121 -8.89 6.82 14.07
CA LYS A 121 -9.73 5.76 14.65
C LYS A 121 -10.63 5.04 13.64
N ASP A 122 -11.34 5.79 12.80
CA ASP A 122 -12.29 5.21 11.84
C ASP A 122 -11.67 4.91 10.47
N MET A 123 -10.35 5.08 10.33
CA MET A 123 -9.64 4.89 9.08
C MET A 123 -9.40 3.39 8.83
N HIS A 124 -9.70 2.96 7.62
CA HIS A 124 -9.42 1.62 7.14
C HIS A 124 -8.65 1.71 5.83
N TYR A 125 -7.46 1.12 5.82
CA TYR A 125 -6.57 1.05 4.67
C TYR A 125 -6.36 -0.40 4.25
N TRP A 126 -6.40 -0.66 2.94
CA TRP A 126 -6.13 -1.99 2.42
C TRP A 126 -5.52 -1.93 1.03
N ILE A 127 -4.64 -2.90 0.75
CA ILE A 127 -4.08 -3.19 -0.57
C ILE A 127 -4.35 -4.67 -0.84
N ARG A 128 -5.05 -4.95 -1.95
CA ARG A 128 -5.45 -6.30 -2.34
C ARG A 128 -5.20 -6.50 -3.82
N ILE A 129 -4.76 -7.70 -4.18
CA ILE A 129 -4.48 -8.09 -5.56
C ILE A 129 -5.36 -9.29 -5.90
N SER A 130 -6.29 -9.10 -6.84
CA SER A 130 -7.16 -10.15 -7.33
C SER A 130 -6.69 -10.65 -8.69
N VAL A 131 -6.61 -11.96 -8.86
CA VAL A 131 -6.28 -12.59 -10.14
C VAL A 131 -7.55 -12.98 -10.89
N GLY A 132 -7.49 -12.95 -12.22
CA GLY A 132 -8.58 -13.44 -13.07
C GLY A 132 -8.57 -14.96 -13.16
N GLY A 133 -9.36 -15.63 -12.31
CA GLY A 133 -9.43 -17.09 -12.24
C GLY A 133 -9.32 -17.62 -10.81
N ASP A 134 -9.09 -18.92 -10.66
CA ASP A 134 -8.90 -19.55 -9.35
C ASP A 134 -7.41 -19.68 -9.00
N ILE A 135 -7.03 -19.28 -7.78
CA ILE A 135 -5.67 -19.53 -7.28
C ILE A 135 -5.49 -21.04 -7.06
N THR A 136 -4.50 -21.61 -7.72
CA THR A 136 -4.16 -23.03 -7.65
C THR A 136 -2.98 -23.33 -6.72
N ASP A 137 -2.08 -22.35 -6.53
CA ASP A 137 -0.89 -22.46 -5.68
C ASP A 137 -0.37 -21.05 -5.37
N THR A 138 0.00 -20.77 -4.13
CA THR A 138 0.62 -19.50 -3.75
C THR A 138 1.41 -19.64 -2.46
N ASN A 139 2.43 -18.80 -2.29
CA ASN A 139 3.14 -18.62 -1.02
C ASN A 139 2.64 -17.41 -0.20
N ALA A 140 1.60 -16.69 -0.66
CA ALA A 140 1.03 -15.57 0.09
C ALA A 140 0.54 -16.01 1.48
N ARG A 141 0.74 -15.17 2.49
CA ARG A 141 0.32 -15.42 3.87
C ARG A 141 -1.20 -15.30 4.03
N HIS A 142 -1.82 -14.38 3.29
CA HIS A 142 -3.24 -14.05 3.43
C HIS A 142 -3.96 -14.16 2.09
N VAL A 143 -4.85 -15.14 1.96
CA VAL A 143 -5.60 -15.44 0.73
C VAL A 143 -7.09 -15.51 1.03
N ASP A 144 -7.88 -14.77 0.27
CA ASP A 144 -9.34 -14.83 0.24
C ASP A 144 -9.83 -15.11 -1.18
N ASN A 145 -10.22 -16.36 -1.45
CA ASN A 145 -10.59 -16.85 -2.77
C ASN A 145 -9.49 -16.57 -3.81
N SER A 146 -9.78 -15.72 -4.81
CA SER A 146 -8.84 -15.32 -5.87
C SER A 146 -8.09 -14.02 -5.54
N THR A 147 -8.10 -13.60 -4.28
CA THR A 147 -7.52 -12.34 -3.82
C THR A 147 -6.45 -12.58 -2.78
N ILE A 148 -5.33 -11.90 -2.93
CA ILE A 148 -4.26 -11.85 -1.95
C ILE A 148 -4.32 -10.51 -1.24
N VAL A 149 -4.14 -10.54 0.07
CA VAL A 149 -4.09 -9.34 0.91
C VAL A 149 -2.64 -8.97 1.14
N ILE A 150 -2.23 -7.79 0.67
CA ILE A 150 -0.90 -7.24 0.95
C ILE A 150 -0.91 -6.50 2.28
N LEU A 151 -1.92 -5.65 2.47
CA LEU A 151 -2.18 -4.94 3.70
C LEU A 151 -3.69 -4.84 3.92
N ASP A 152 -4.13 -5.05 5.15
CA ASP A 152 -5.50 -4.76 5.60
C ASP A 152 -5.44 -4.29 7.05
N MET A 153 -5.75 -3.01 7.26
CA MET A 153 -5.53 -2.33 8.52
C MET A 153 -6.71 -1.42 8.85
N THR A 154 -7.43 -1.77 9.91
CA THR A 154 -8.42 -0.87 10.53
C THR A 154 -7.79 -0.24 11.77
N PHE A 155 -7.64 1.09 11.77
CA PHE A 155 -6.95 1.82 12.84
C PHE A 155 -7.67 1.76 14.19
N ASP A 156 -8.99 1.54 14.22
CA ASP A 156 -9.75 1.28 15.46
C ASP A 156 -9.14 0.15 16.29
N LYS A 157 -8.55 -0.85 15.63
CA LYS A 157 -7.91 -1.99 16.30
C LYS A 157 -6.54 -1.68 16.89
N ILE A 158 -5.97 -0.52 16.55
CA ILE A 158 -4.58 -0.15 16.85
C ILE A 158 -4.54 1.09 17.75
N VAL A 159 -5.51 2.00 17.62
CA VAL A 159 -5.53 3.31 18.28
C VAL A 159 -5.51 3.24 19.81
N ASP A 160 -5.99 2.13 20.38
CA ASP A 160 -5.97 1.85 21.82
C ASP A 160 -4.64 1.24 22.29
N ASN A 161 -3.80 0.78 21.37
CA ASN A 161 -2.43 0.35 21.65
C ASN A 161 -1.45 1.48 21.32
N ASP A 162 -1.08 2.24 22.35
CA ASP A 162 -0.18 3.40 22.25
C ASP A 162 1.16 3.10 21.56
N GLU A 163 1.71 1.90 21.77
CA GLU A 163 2.99 1.51 21.19
C GLU A 163 2.86 1.20 19.70
N LEU A 164 1.89 0.37 19.31
CA LEU A 164 1.65 0.03 17.91
C LEU A 164 1.19 1.26 17.11
N PHE A 165 0.33 2.10 17.70
CA PHE A 165 -0.13 3.33 17.06
C PHE A 165 1.04 4.29 16.79
N ALA A 166 1.95 4.45 17.75
CA ALA A 166 3.15 5.27 17.56
C ALA A 166 4.07 4.69 16.47
N LYS A 167 4.29 3.36 16.44
CA LYS A 167 5.09 2.69 15.40
C LYS A 167 4.54 2.96 14.00
N ILE A 168 3.23 2.78 13.80
CA ILE A 168 2.58 2.95 12.49
C ILE A 168 2.51 4.42 12.05
N THR A 169 2.34 5.35 12.98
CA THR A 169 2.20 6.78 12.63
C THR A 169 3.53 7.50 12.47
N ALA A 170 4.63 6.96 13.04
CA ALA A 170 5.97 7.52 12.87
C ALA A 170 6.57 7.21 11.49
N ASP A 171 6.41 5.97 11.01
CA ASP A 171 6.84 5.53 9.69
C ASP A 171 5.96 4.34 9.26
N GLY A 172 4.82 4.65 8.65
CA GLY A 172 3.76 3.71 8.30
C GLY A 172 4.02 2.91 7.02
N SER A 173 5.28 2.72 6.64
CA SER A 173 5.64 1.91 5.48
C SER A 173 5.34 0.44 5.74
N ASN A 174 4.94 -0.29 4.69
CA ASN A 174 4.67 -1.73 4.80
C ASN A 174 5.88 -2.49 5.35
N LYS A 175 7.08 -2.08 4.95
CA LYS A 175 8.33 -2.70 5.35
C LYS A 175 8.64 -2.58 6.85
N GLU A 176 8.34 -1.46 7.48
CA GLU A 176 8.46 -1.36 8.93
C GLU A 176 7.42 -2.26 9.61
N MET A 177 6.19 -2.29 9.09
CA MET A 177 5.12 -3.16 9.61
C MET A 177 5.43 -4.65 9.51
N GLU A 178 6.20 -5.10 8.50
CA GLU A 178 6.66 -6.48 8.38
C GLU A 178 7.44 -6.94 9.62
N GLN A 179 8.25 -6.05 10.23
CA GLN A 179 9.10 -6.39 11.38
C GLN A 179 8.29 -6.80 12.62
N PHE A 180 7.03 -6.37 12.70
CA PHE A 180 6.11 -6.67 13.81
C PHE A 180 4.77 -7.24 13.30
N ALA A 181 4.79 -7.92 12.15
CA ALA A 181 3.61 -8.51 11.52
C ALA A 181 2.85 -9.51 12.43
N GLU A 182 3.56 -10.20 13.33
CA GLU A 182 2.92 -11.08 14.33
C GLU A 182 2.10 -10.27 15.35
N GLU A 183 2.66 -9.18 15.90
CA GLU A 183 1.96 -8.29 16.83
C GLU A 183 0.74 -7.63 16.16
N LEU A 184 0.87 -7.25 14.89
CA LEU A 184 -0.22 -6.72 14.07
C LEU A 184 -1.31 -7.75 13.81
N SER A 185 -0.94 -8.99 13.55
CA SER A 185 -1.89 -10.09 13.36
C SER A 185 -2.73 -10.34 14.62
N ASP A 186 -2.17 -10.18 15.82
CA ASP A 186 -2.90 -10.35 17.08
C ASP A 186 -4.00 -9.30 17.27
N VAL A 187 -3.82 -8.10 16.72
CA VAL A 187 -4.84 -7.04 16.69
C VAL A 187 -5.67 -7.05 15.40
N GLY A 188 -5.53 -8.08 14.56
CA GLY A 188 -6.34 -8.28 13.36
C GLY A 188 -6.00 -7.32 12.21
N VAL A 189 -4.74 -6.91 12.13
CA VAL A 189 -4.12 -6.27 10.96
C VAL A 189 -3.38 -7.34 10.17
N LEU A 190 -3.60 -7.37 8.85
CA LEU A 190 -2.98 -8.35 7.97
C LEU A 190 -1.86 -7.67 7.18
N VAL A 191 -0.67 -8.25 7.20
CA VAL A 191 0.51 -7.77 6.46
C VAL A 191 1.15 -8.96 5.77
N GLU A 192 1.40 -8.84 4.46
CA GLU A 192 2.26 -9.79 3.77
C GLU A 192 3.73 -9.52 4.13
N ASP A 193 4.40 -10.54 4.64
CA ASP A 193 5.75 -10.47 5.22
C ASP A 193 6.84 -11.07 4.32
N LYS A 194 6.52 -11.26 3.03
CA LYS A 194 7.45 -11.79 2.04
C LYS A 194 7.80 -10.74 1.01
N ASP A 195 9.10 -10.55 0.81
CA ASP A 195 9.68 -9.77 -0.28
C ASP A 195 9.15 -10.17 -1.67
N VAL A 196 8.85 -11.47 -1.85
CA VAL A 196 8.39 -12.04 -3.11
C VAL A 196 7.21 -12.99 -2.89
N VAL A 197 6.07 -12.64 -3.47
CA VAL A 197 4.87 -13.48 -3.52
C VAL A 197 4.68 -14.03 -4.92
N SER A 198 4.51 -15.34 -5.03
CA SER A 198 4.19 -16.04 -6.28
C SER A 198 2.78 -16.62 -6.23
N VAL A 199 2.05 -16.46 -7.32
CA VAL A 199 0.64 -16.82 -7.44
C VAL A 199 0.43 -17.56 -8.75
N LYS A 200 -0.01 -18.81 -8.69
CA LYS A 200 -0.38 -19.61 -9.86
C LYS A 200 -1.89 -19.69 -9.96
N PHE A 201 -2.46 -19.33 -11.11
CA PHE A 201 -3.92 -19.29 -11.30
C PHE A 201 -4.35 -19.75 -12.70
N LYS A 202 -5.65 -20.08 -12.84
CA LYS A 202 -6.27 -20.61 -14.06
C LYS A 202 -7.65 -20.03 -14.31
#